data_AF-H3R909-F1
#
_entry.id   AF-H3R909-F1
#
_cell.length_a   1.000
_cell.length_b   1.000
_cell.length_c   1.000
_cell.angle_alpha   90.00
_cell.angle_beta   90.00
_cell.angle_gamma   90.00
#
_symmetry.space_group_name_H-M   'P 1'
#
loop_
_entity.id
_entity.type
_entity.pdbx_description
1 polymer ?
#
loop_
_entity_poly.entity_id
_entity_poly.type
_entity_poly.pdbx_seq_one_letter_code
_entity_poly.pdbx_strand_id
1 'polypeptide(L)' 'MTEHSMADLNDELVKASVKIDDGRDYTNWLVWDMRKNYRRSTGMREPEPARPQVAPVRVEPKKKARQRGHRVIQQAIGAV' A
#
# COMPACT_ATOMS: atom_id res chain seq x y z
N MET A 1 -30.36 -4.17 -15.57
CA MET A 1 -29.49 -4.29 -14.38
C MET A 1 -28.07 -4.34 -14.90
N THR A 2 -27.29 -3.29 -14.69
CA THR A 2 -25.89 -3.24 -15.13
C THR A 2 -25.08 -4.18 -14.24
N GLU A 3 -24.63 -5.29 -14.82
CA GLU A 3 -23.74 -6.22 -14.13
C GLU A 3 -22.39 -5.54 -13.92
N HIS A 4 -22.12 -5.10 -12.70
CA HIS A 4 -20.80 -4.64 -12.33
C HIS A 4 -19.91 -5.88 -12.22
N SER A 5 -19.19 -6.19 -13.30
CA SER A 5 -18.07 -7.15 -13.25
C SER A 5 -17.15 -6.74 -12.09
N MET A 6 -17.06 -7.58 -11.07
CA MET A 6 -16.17 -7.35 -9.93
C MET A 6 -14.73 -7.39 -10.46
N ALA A 7 -14.09 -6.23 -10.53
CA ALA A 7 -12.70 -6.16 -10.96
C ALA A 7 -11.81 -6.97 -10.02
N ASP A 8 -10.96 -7.82 -10.57
CA ASP A 8 -9.97 -8.54 -9.77
C ASP A 8 -8.94 -7.55 -9.23
N LEU A 9 -8.94 -7.37 -7.90
CA LEU A 9 -7.98 -6.51 -7.21
C LEU A 9 -6.54 -7.05 -7.31
N ASN A 10 -6.36 -8.31 -7.73
CA ASN A 10 -5.05 -8.88 -7.98
C ASN A 10 -4.47 -8.54 -9.35
N ASP A 11 -5.30 -8.09 -10.30
CA ASP A 11 -4.86 -7.63 -11.61
C ASP A 11 -3.86 -6.48 -11.44
N GLU A 12 -2.74 -6.59 -12.16
CA GLU A 12 -1.66 -5.61 -12.15
C GLU A 12 -2.14 -4.23 -12.62
N LEU A 13 -3.07 -4.18 -13.58
CA LEU A 13 -3.64 -2.92 -14.06
C LEU A 13 -4.48 -2.21 -12.99
N VAL A 14 -5.20 -2.98 -12.18
CA VAL A 14 -6.01 -2.47 -11.06
C VAL A 14 -5.10 -1.98 -9.93
N LYS A 15 -4.06 -2.76 -9.58
CA LYS A 15 -3.04 -2.36 -8.58
C LYS A 15 -2.26 -1.12 -8.99
N ALA A 16 -2.03 -0.92 -10.29
CA ALA A 16 -1.33 0.26 -10.78
C ALA A 16 -2.18 1.54 -10.64
N SER A 17 -3.51 1.42 -10.78
CA SER A 17 -4.43 2.55 -10.83
C SER A 17 -4.97 2.98 -9.45
N VAL A 18 -4.95 2.09 -8.46
CA VAL A 18 -5.65 2.28 -7.19
C VAL A 18 -4.73 1.99 -6.00
N LYS A 19 -4.85 2.79 -4.95
CA LYS A 19 -4.29 2.52 -3.62
C LYS A 19 -5.37 1.84 -2.78
N ILE A 20 -5.07 0.64 -2.30
CA ILE A 20 -5.96 -0.14 -1.42
C ILE A 20 -5.37 -0.08 -0.02
N ASP A 21 -6.14 0.43 0.93
CA ASP A 21 -5.87 0.35 2.36
C ASP A 21 -6.85 -0.65 2.95
N ASP A 22 -6.33 -1.76 3.45
CA ASP A 22 -7.13 -2.83 4.02
C ASP A 22 -7.61 -2.51 5.45
N GLY A 23 -7.18 -1.40 6.06
CA GLY A 23 -7.72 -0.89 7.32
C GLY A 23 -7.45 -1.77 8.55
N ARG A 24 -6.48 -2.68 8.46
CA ARG A 24 -6.09 -3.58 9.56
C ARG A 24 -4.98 -2.95 10.39
N ASP A 25 -5.01 -3.20 11.70
CA ASP A 25 -3.88 -2.84 12.55
C ASP A 25 -2.79 -3.91 12.46
N TYR A 26 -1.66 -3.51 11.88
CA TYR A 26 -0.48 -4.34 11.69
C TYR A 26 0.55 -4.21 12.82
N THR A 27 0.32 -3.37 13.83
CA THR A 27 1.34 -3.03 14.83
C THR A 27 1.95 -4.27 15.49
N ASN A 28 1.10 -5.14 16.04
CA ASN A 28 1.56 -6.38 16.70
C ASN A 28 2.17 -7.36 15.71
N TRP A 29 1.65 -7.41 14.48
CA TRP A 29 2.18 -8.25 13.42
C TRP A 29 3.57 -7.83 12.99
N LEU A 30 3.82 -6.53 12.84
CA LEU A 30 5.14 -5.98 12.49
C LEU A 30 6.17 -6.29 13.58
N VAL A 31 5.81 -6.13 14.85
CA VAL A 31 6.67 -6.52 15.98
C VAL A 31 6.95 -8.02 15.97
N TRP A 32 5.93 -8.83 15.68
CA TRP A 32 6.09 -10.27 15.56
C TRP A 32 7.00 -10.63 14.39
N ASP A 33 6.82 -10.06 13.20
CA ASP A 33 7.65 -10.34 12.02
C ASP A 33 9.11 -9.91 12.24
N MET A 34 9.33 -8.76 12.87
CA MET A 34 10.66 -8.28 13.24
C MET A 34 11.44 -9.29 14.12
N ARG A 35 10.74 -10.06 14.96
CA ARG A 35 11.33 -11.09 15.84
C ARG A 35 11.46 -12.47 15.19
N LYS A 36 11.13 -12.63 13.91
CA LYS A 36 11.13 -13.92 13.20
C LYS A 36 12.47 -14.65 13.27
N ASN A 37 13.58 -13.94 13.07
CA ASN A 37 14.92 -14.55 13.12
C ASN A 37 15.29 -15.00 14.54
N TYR A 38 14.96 -14.20 15.56
CA TYR A 38 15.16 -14.55 16.96
C TYR A 38 14.36 -15.80 17.34
N ARG A 39 13.06 -15.83 16.99
CA ARG A 39 12.21 -17.01 17.21
C ARG A 39 12.77 -18.26 16.53
N ARG A 40 13.24 -18.12 15.28
CA ARG A 40 13.87 -19.22 14.55
C ARG A 40 15.16 -19.71 15.23
N SER A 41 16.03 -18.81 15.66
CA SER A 41 17.29 -19.19 16.31
C SER A 41 17.10 -19.84 17.67
N THR A 42 16.09 -19.42 18.43
CA THR A 42 15.81 -19.93 19.77
C THR A 42 14.83 -21.11 19.74
N GLY A 43 14.33 -21.50 18.56
CA GLY A 43 13.34 -22.56 18.41
C GLY A 43 11.96 -22.23 19.00
N MET A 44 11.68 -20.94 19.27
CA MET A 44 10.41 -20.51 19.82
C MET A 44 9.33 -20.50 18.73
N ARG A 45 8.23 -21.22 18.97
CA ARG A 45 7.06 -21.23 18.08
C ARG A 45 5.97 -20.35 18.65
N GLU A 46 6.03 -19.07 18.33
CA GLU A 46 4.96 -18.11 18.63
C GLU A 46 3.97 -18.07 17.46
N PRO A 47 2.64 -18.17 17.70
CA PRO A 47 1.65 -18.04 16.64
C PRO A 47 1.64 -16.62 16.06
N GLU A 48 1.22 -16.49 14.81
CA GLU A 48 1.04 -15.19 14.17
C GLU A 48 -0.06 -14.42 14.90
N PRO A 49 0.18 -13.16 15.30
CA PRO A 49 -0.83 -12.35 15.98
C PRO A 49 -1.99 -12.04 15.05
N ALA A 50 -3.19 -11.92 15.63
CA ALA A 50 -4.36 -11.49 14.88
C ALA A 50 -4.16 -10.09 14.29
N ARG A 51 -4.68 -9.87 13.07
CA ARG A 51 -4.71 -8.57 12.39
C ARG A 51 -6.14 -8.03 12.46
N PRO A 52 -6.52 -7.32 13.55
CA PRO A 52 -7.88 -6.85 13.73
C PRO A 52 -8.22 -5.79 12.69
N GLN A 53 -9.48 -5.83 12.23
CA GLN A 53 -10.03 -4.84 11.33
C GLN A 53 -10.40 -3.60 12.16
N VAL A 54 -9.70 -2.47 11.96
CA VAL A 54 -9.91 -1.25 12.76
C VAL A 54 -10.64 -0.18 11.95
N ALA A 55 -10.41 -0.13 10.64
CA ALA A 55 -11.07 0.78 9.72
C ALA A 55 -11.72 -0.01 8.56
N PRO A 56 -12.76 0.51 7.90
CA PRO A 56 -13.25 -0.10 6.67
C PRO A 56 -12.18 -0.05 5.57
N VAL A 57 -12.22 -1.01 4.63
CA VAL A 57 -11.32 -1.03 3.47
C VAL A 57 -11.54 0.23 2.63
N ARG A 58 -10.46 0.96 2.34
CA ARG A 58 -10.50 2.20 1.54
C ARG A 58 -9.80 1.96 0.20
N VAL A 59 -10.49 2.34 -0.86
CA VAL A 59 -10.03 2.16 -2.24
C VAL A 59 -9.97 3.55 -2.85
N GLU A 60 -8.75 4.07 -3.03
CA GLU A 60 -8.52 5.44 -3.53
C GLU A 60 -7.80 5.42 -4.87
N PRO A 61 -8.19 6.27 -5.85
CA PRO A 61 -7.45 6.37 -7.10
C PRO A 61 -6.04 6.92 -6.85
N LYS A 62 -5.03 6.29 -7.45
CA LYS A 62 -3.63 6.72 -7.34
C LYS A 62 -3.46 8.03 -8.12
N LYS A 63 -3.28 9.14 -7.39
CA LYS A 63 -3.04 10.45 -8.01
C LYS A 63 -1.71 10.46 -8.78
N LYS A 64 -1.71 10.99 -10.01
CA LYS A 64 -0.47 11.21 -10.77
C LYS A 64 0.45 12.14 -9.99
N ALA A 65 1.75 11.82 -9.98
CA ALA A 65 2.74 12.69 -9.37
C ALA A 65 2.66 14.08 -10.03
N ARG A 66 2.53 15.13 -9.21
CA ARG A 66 2.57 16.51 -9.70
C ARG A 66 3.96 16.75 -10.28
N GLN A 67 4.06 17.03 -11.58
CA GLN A 67 5.34 17.40 -12.19
C GLN A 67 5.90 18.60 -11.43
N ARG A 68 7.00 18.40 -10.69
CA ARG A 68 7.70 19.48 -10.01
C ARG A 68 8.39 20.33 -11.06
N GLY A 69 7.82 21.50 -11.36
CA GLY A 69 8.45 22.80 -11.64
C GLY A 69 9.67 22.95 -12.56
N HIS A 70 10.30 21.89 -13.08
CA HIS A 70 11.51 22.02 -13.91
C HIS A 70 11.23 22.76 -15.22
N ARG A 71 9.96 22.79 -15.64
CA ARG A 71 9.49 23.58 -16.78
C ARG A 71 9.31 25.07 -16.45
N VAL A 72 8.95 25.40 -15.21
CA VAL A 72 8.81 26.81 -14.77
C VAL A 72 10.19 27.46 -14.65
N ILE A 73 11.19 26.72 -14.18
CA ILE A 73 12.57 27.22 -14.07
C ILE A 73 13.19 27.39 -15.47
N GLN A 74 12.99 26.46 -16.41
CA GLN A 74 13.46 26.63 -17.80
C GLN A 74 12.80 27.83 -18.51
N GLN A 75 11.49 28.02 -18.31
CA GLN A 75 10.75 29.13 -18.88
C GLN A 75 11.09 30.49 -18.22
N ALA A 76 11.53 30.49 -16.96
CA ALA A 76 12.00 31.67 -16.25
C ALA A 76 13.48 32.03 -16.53
N ILE A 77 14.31 31.04 -16.90
CA ILE A 77 15.73 31.24 -17.23
C ILE A 77 15.94 31.57 -18.72
N GLY A 78 14.89 31.51 -19.56
CA GLY A 78 15.00 31.88 -20.97
C GLY A 78 15.85 30.91 -21.79
N ALA A 79 15.88 29.63 -21.40
CA ALA A 79 16.43 28.58 -22.25
C ALA A 79 15.39 28.21 -23.31
N VAL A 80 15.58 28.74 -24.53
CA VAL A 80 14.93 28.30 -25.77
C VAL A 80 15.39 26.89 -26.13
#